data_AF-A0A2D6PT45-F1
#
_entry.id   AF-A0A2D6PT45-F1
#
_cell.length_a   1.000
_cell.length_b   1.000
_cell.length_c   1.000
_cell.angle_alpha   90.00
_cell.angle_beta   90.00
_cell.angle_gamma   90.00
#
_symmetry.space_group_name_H-M   'P 1'
#
loop_
_entity.id
_entity.type
_entity.pdbx_description
1 polymer ?
#
loop_
_entity_poly.entity_id
_entity_poly.type
_entity_poly.pdbx_seq_one_letter_code
_entity_poly.pdbx_strand_id
1 'polypeptide(L)'
;MIVSPSGDPLQDDVGDGPAELAFCEALRMSDLRFLHDPERAGLDCRCERDLETGPNRARIKVFSPRRGTTLAFLYKDSQVPFSTDRFAYGALIVKNRPPTGEECAGLIEYLASGLHPERRPRWVKRAFPFDIPR
;
A
#
# COMPACT_ATOMS: atom_id res chain seq x y z
N MET A 1 10.27 1.28 -7.25
CA MET A 1 10.88 2.51 -6.68
C MET A 1 9.84 3.37 -5.96
N ILE A 2 10.10 3.79 -4.72
CA ILE A 2 9.28 4.77 -3.98
C ILE A 2 9.87 6.17 -4.18
N VAL A 3 9.03 7.14 -4.51
CA VAL A 3 9.43 8.55 -4.74
C VAL A 3 8.63 9.51 -3.85
N SER A 4 9.21 10.65 -3.53
CA SER A 4 8.54 11.79 -2.91
C SER A 4 7.62 12.53 -3.91
N PRO A 5 6.79 13.48 -3.45
CA PRO A 5 6.05 14.41 -4.31
C PRO A 5 6.91 15.22 -5.29
N SER A 6 8.16 15.52 -4.96
CA SER A 6 9.12 16.17 -5.88
C SER A 6 9.68 15.21 -6.94
N GLY A 7 9.41 13.91 -6.80
CA GLY A 7 9.89 12.86 -7.70
C GLY A 7 11.25 12.27 -7.31
N ASP A 8 11.85 12.73 -6.22
CA ASP A 8 13.12 12.21 -5.71
C ASP A 8 12.93 10.83 -5.06
N PRO A 9 13.88 9.89 -5.21
CA PRO A 9 13.84 8.64 -4.49
C PRO A 9 13.78 8.90 -2.97
N LEU A 10 12.88 8.19 -2.29
CA LEU A 10 12.75 8.33 -0.84
C LEU A 10 13.98 7.69 -0.15
N GLN A 11 14.85 8.53 0.43
CA GLN A 11 16.15 8.10 0.98
C GLN A 11 16.04 7.43 2.36
N ASP A 12 15.04 7.79 3.16
CA ASP A 12 14.89 7.29 4.53
C ASP A 12 14.05 6.01 4.59
N ASP A 13 14.42 5.09 5.49
CA ASP A 13 13.61 3.93 5.84
C ASP A 13 12.34 4.37 6.57
N VAL A 14 11.24 4.42 5.82
CA VAL A 14 9.90 4.64 6.38
C VAL A 14 9.42 3.33 6.98
N GLY A 15 9.56 3.16 8.29
CA GLY A 15 9.03 2.00 8.99
C GLY A 15 9.70 1.77 10.33
N ASP A 16 8.89 1.52 11.35
CA ASP A 16 9.36 1.36 12.74
C ASP A 16 9.64 -0.12 13.08
N GLY A 17 9.32 -1.06 12.16
CA GLY A 17 9.42 -2.49 12.39
C GLY A 17 9.78 -3.33 11.17
N PRO A 18 10.21 -4.60 11.37
CA PRO A 18 10.75 -5.45 10.31
C PRO A 18 9.75 -5.74 9.19
N ALA A 19 8.45 -5.75 9.51
CA ALA A 19 7.40 -5.93 8.50
C ALA A 19 7.23 -4.69 7.61
N GLU A 20 7.29 -3.48 8.19
CA GLU A 20 7.17 -2.22 7.45
C GLU A 20 8.38 -2.02 6.54
N LEU A 21 9.59 -2.26 7.07
CA LEU A 21 10.83 -2.23 6.30
C LEU A 21 10.80 -3.19 5.10
N ALA A 22 10.33 -4.43 5.31
CA ALA A 22 10.23 -5.41 4.23
C ALA A 22 9.20 -5.01 3.14
N PHE A 23 8.09 -4.35 3.51
CA PHE A 23 7.19 -3.78 2.51
C PHE A 23 7.85 -2.63 1.74
N CYS A 24 8.55 -1.73 2.42
CA CYS A 24 9.29 -0.65 1.79
C CYS A 24 10.33 -1.16 0.81
N GLU A 25 11.13 -2.14 1.22
CA GLU A 25 12.12 -2.78 0.37
C GLU A 25 11.48 -3.41 -0.87
N ALA A 26 10.40 -4.17 -0.70
CA ALA A 26 9.68 -4.78 -1.83
C ALA A 26 9.15 -3.73 -2.84
N LEU A 27 8.57 -2.64 -2.35
CA LEU A 27 8.07 -1.55 -3.20
C LEU A 27 9.23 -0.82 -3.91
N ARG A 28 10.36 -0.61 -3.22
CA ARG A 28 11.58 -0.03 -3.79
C ARG A 28 12.16 -0.89 -4.91
N MET A 29 12.26 -2.19 -4.68
CA MET A 29 12.82 -3.18 -5.61
C MET A 29 11.89 -3.50 -6.80
N SER A 30 10.62 -3.10 -6.75
CA SER A 30 9.74 -3.25 -7.89
C SER A 30 10.10 -2.30 -9.04
N ASP A 31 9.85 -2.76 -10.28
CA ASP A 31 9.95 -1.94 -11.50
C ASP A 31 8.86 -0.88 -11.62
N LEU A 32 7.92 -0.85 -10.67
CA LEU A 32 6.84 0.13 -10.63
C LEU A 32 7.25 1.34 -9.80
N ARG A 33 6.71 2.49 -10.20
CA ARG A 33 6.86 3.73 -9.45
C ARG A 33 5.71 3.91 -8.47
N PHE A 34 6.06 4.22 -7.23
CA PHE A 34 5.12 4.47 -6.14
C PHE A 34 5.36 5.85 -5.56
N LEU A 35 4.31 6.68 -5.55
CA LEU A 35 4.35 8.02 -4.99
C LEU A 35 3.98 7.99 -3.51
N HIS A 36 4.93 8.33 -2.64
CA HIS A 36 4.72 8.46 -1.20
C HIS A 36 4.01 9.77 -0.85
N ASP A 37 3.06 9.70 0.06
CA ASP A 37 2.28 10.84 0.57
C ASP A 37 2.66 11.12 2.04
N PRO A 38 3.57 12.09 2.29
CA PRO A 38 4.12 12.33 3.63
C PRO A 38 3.12 12.98 4.58
N GLU A 39 1.97 13.46 4.09
CA GLU A 39 0.92 14.04 4.94
C GLU A 39 0.02 12.98 5.58
N ARG A 40 0.16 11.72 5.16
CA ARG A 40 -0.63 10.58 5.67
C ARG A 40 0.18 9.75 6.66
N ALA A 41 -0.49 9.21 7.68
CA ALA A 41 0.19 8.39 8.67
C ALA A 41 0.70 7.05 8.08
N GLY A 42 1.87 6.63 8.56
CA GLY A 42 2.56 5.41 8.11
C GLY A 42 3.14 5.56 6.70
N LEU A 43 3.51 4.44 6.08
CA LEU A 43 3.89 4.43 4.68
C LEU A 43 2.63 4.43 3.82
N ASP A 44 2.28 5.55 3.21
CA ASP A 44 1.16 5.65 2.27
C ASP A 44 1.65 5.93 0.85
N CYS A 45 1.44 4.98 -0.05
CA CYS A 45 1.96 5.04 -1.42
C CYS A 45 0.86 4.83 -2.45
N ARG A 46 0.84 5.65 -3.51
CA ARG A 46 0.01 5.47 -4.71
C ARG A 46 0.83 4.84 -5.83
N CYS A 47 0.28 3.83 -6.51
CA CYS A 47 0.91 3.29 -7.73
C CYS A 47 0.75 4.25 -8.90
N GLU A 48 1.85 4.61 -9.58
CA GLU A 48 1.84 5.59 -10.69
C GLU A 48 1.74 4.95 -12.08
N ARG A 49 1.56 3.63 -12.17
CA ARG A 49 1.34 2.96 -13.44
C ARG A 49 -0.05 3.29 -13.97
N ASP A 50 -0.15 3.94 -15.12
CA ASP A 50 -1.44 4.17 -15.79
C ASP A 50 -2.17 2.86 -16.18
N LEU A 51 -3.50 2.93 -16.15
CA LEU A 51 -4.40 1.87 -16.62
C LEU A 51 -4.98 2.28 -17.98
N GLU A 52 -5.49 1.30 -18.74
CA GLU A 52 -6.18 1.57 -20.01
C GLU A 52 -7.37 2.52 -19.85
N THR A 53 -7.99 2.52 -18.67
CA THR A 53 -9.16 3.36 -18.34
C THR A 53 -8.79 4.71 -17.72
N GLY A 54 -7.50 5.01 -17.55
CA GLY A 54 -6.99 6.27 -17.00
C GLY A 54 -6.00 6.09 -15.84
N PRO A 55 -5.76 7.16 -15.05
CA PRO A 55 -4.76 7.12 -13.98
C PRO A 55 -5.07 6.07 -12.92
N ASN A 56 -4.04 5.38 -12.45
CA ASN A 56 -4.18 4.44 -11.35
C ASN A 56 -4.35 5.18 -10.02
N ARG A 57 -5.37 4.75 -9.28
CA ARG A 57 -5.80 5.33 -8.00
C ARG A 57 -5.57 4.36 -6.84
N ALA A 58 -4.95 3.22 -7.11
CA ALA A 58 -4.63 2.20 -6.12
C ALA A 58 -3.57 2.71 -5.16
N ARG A 59 -3.86 2.57 -3.87
CA ARG A 59 -2.98 2.94 -2.77
C ARG A 59 -2.74 1.77 -1.84
N ILE A 60 -1.57 1.76 -1.24
CA ILE A 60 -1.18 0.89 -0.14
C ILE A 60 -0.80 1.76 1.05
N LYS A 61 -1.38 1.49 2.22
CA LYS A 61 -0.96 2.05 3.50
C LYS A 61 -0.40 0.93 4.37
N VAL A 62 0.87 1.01 4.74
CA VAL A 62 1.50 0.07 5.67
C VAL A 62 1.63 0.76 7.03
N PHE A 63 1.09 0.12 8.06
CA PHE A 63 1.11 0.65 9.41
C PHE A 63 0.86 -0.46 10.46
N SER A 64 1.12 -0.10 11.70
CA SER A 64 0.95 -0.96 12.86
C SER A 64 -0.20 -0.49 13.78
N PRO A 65 -1.46 -0.96 13.62
CA PRO A 65 -2.60 -0.47 14.42
C PRO A 65 -2.46 -0.71 15.93
N ARG A 66 -1.65 -1.68 16.33
CA ARG A 66 -1.32 -1.99 17.72
C ARG A 66 -0.02 -2.76 17.78
N ARG A 67 0.60 -2.79 18.96
CA ARG A 67 1.80 -3.60 19.20
C ARG A 67 1.57 -5.04 18.76
N GLY A 68 2.51 -5.58 17.98
CA GLY A 68 2.43 -6.96 17.53
C GLY A 68 1.71 -7.17 16.20
N THR A 69 1.13 -6.10 15.61
CA THR A 69 0.32 -6.19 14.40
C THR A 69 0.75 -5.16 13.37
N THR A 70 1.29 -5.63 12.24
CA THR A 70 1.49 -4.83 11.02
C THR A 70 0.57 -5.33 9.92
N LEU A 71 0.04 -4.42 9.11
CA LEU A 71 -0.75 -4.74 7.93
C LEU A 71 -0.47 -3.78 6.77
N ALA A 72 -0.72 -4.27 5.56
CA ALA A 72 -0.77 -3.48 4.33
C ALA A 72 -2.22 -3.35 3.89
N PHE A 73 -2.79 -2.16 4.07
CA PHE A 73 -4.15 -1.82 3.68
C PHE A 73 -4.21 -1.30 2.24
N LEU A 74 -5.11 -1.86 1.44
CA LEU A 74 -5.28 -1.54 0.02
C LEU A 74 -6.57 -0.78 -0.18
N TYR A 75 -6.48 0.39 -0.83
CA TYR A 75 -7.64 1.25 -0.99
C TYR A 75 -7.54 2.17 -2.21
N LYS A 76 -8.65 2.88 -2.49
CA LYS A 76 -8.68 4.04 -3.37
C LYS A 76 -9.30 5.21 -2.59
N ASP A 77 -8.79 6.41 -2.79
CA ASP A 77 -9.47 7.63 -2.32
C ASP A 77 -10.83 7.77 -3.04
N SER A 78 -11.72 8.62 -2.53
CA SER A 78 -12.91 9.05 -3.26
C SER A 78 -12.54 9.96 -4.44
N GLN A 79 -13.39 10.04 -5.47
CA GLN A 79 -13.27 11.07 -6.52
C GLN A 79 -14.07 12.33 -6.17
N VAL A 80 -14.91 12.26 -5.13
CA VAL A 80 -15.73 13.38 -4.70
C VAL A 80 -14.80 14.44 -4.10
N PRO A 81 -14.84 15.69 -4.59
CA PRO A 81 -14.03 16.78 -4.03
C PRO A 81 -14.21 16.90 -2.52
N PHE A 82 -13.11 17.14 -1.79
CA PHE A 82 -13.06 17.27 -0.33
C PHE A 82 -13.49 16.03 0.48
N SER A 83 -13.90 14.94 -0.18
CA SER A 83 -14.17 13.69 0.51
C SER A 83 -12.86 13.08 0.98
N THR A 84 -12.85 12.65 2.25
CA THR A 84 -11.75 11.88 2.85
C THR A 84 -12.04 10.38 2.87
N ASP A 85 -13.14 9.98 2.21
CA ASP A 85 -13.60 8.59 2.17
C ASP A 85 -12.63 7.72 1.37
N ARG A 86 -12.53 6.47 1.82
CA ARG A 86 -11.66 5.46 1.23
C ARG A 86 -12.50 4.24 0.88
N PHE A 87 -12.35 3.78 -0.36
CA PHE A 87 -12.90 2.50 -0.78
C PHE A 87 -11.89 1.41 -0.45
N ALA A 88 -12.20 0.59 0.56
CA ALA A 88 -11.36 -0.52 0.99
C ALA A 88 -11.41 -1.69 0.00
N TYR A 89 -10.23 -2.18 -0.42
CA TYR A 89 -10.07 -3.37 -1.26
C TYR A 89 -9.47 -4.57 -0.51
N GLY A 90 -9.14 -4.36 0.77
CA GLY A 90 -8.72 -5.39 1.72
C GLY A 90 -7.39 -5.05 2.37
N ALA A 91 -6.85 -5.99 3.12
CA ALA A 91 -5.53 -5.88 3.72
C ALA A 91 -4.80 -7.22 3.76
N LEU A 92 -3.48 -7.17 3.63
CA LEU A 92 -2.61 -8.27 4.07
C LEU A 92 -2.21 -8.00 5.52
N ILE A 93 -2.45 -8.96 6.41
CA ILE A 93 -2.08 -8.86 7.84
C ILE A 93 -0.93 -9.82 8.10
N VAL A 94 0.26 -9.26 8.35
CA VAL A 94 1.49 -10.04 8.60
C VAL A 94 1.88 -10.09 10.08
N LYS A 95 1.17 -9.39 10.94
CA LYS A 95 1.48 -9.33 12.38
C LYS A 95 2.91 -8.82 12.61
N ASN A 96 3.77 -9.63 13.26
CA ASN A 96 5.18 -9.34 13.53
C ASN A 96 6.14 -10.06 12.59
N ARG A 97 5.65 -10.82 11.60
CA ARG A 97 6.53 -11.44 10.61
C ARG A 97 6.70 -10.51 9.41
N PRO A 98 7.83 -10.57 8.71
CA PRO A 98 7.93 -9.97 7.39
C PRO A 98 6.91 -10.62 6.43
N PRO A 99 6.39 -9.87 5.45
CA PRO A 99 5.68 -10.45 4.31
C PRO A 99 6.60 -11.42 3.55
N THR A 100 6.01 -12.45 2.94
CA THR A 100 6.78 -13.31 2.02
C THR A 100 6.99 -12.61 0.68
N GLY A 101 7.97 -13.07 -0.11
CA GLY A 101 8.18 -12.57 -1.47
C GLY A 101 6.94 -12.72 -2.36
N GLU A 102 6.21 -13.83 -2.22
CA GLU A 102 4.95 -14.08 -2.93
C GLU A 102 3.85 -13.08 -2.52
N GLU A 103 3.74 -12.79 -1.22
CA GLU A 103 2.80 -11.80 -0.71
C GLU A 103 3.11 -10.39 -1.23
N CYS A 104 4.38 -10.00 -1.22
CA CYS A 104 4.84 -8.73 -1.77
C CYS A 104 4.56 -8.63 -3.27
N ALA A 105 4.97 -9.62 -4.06
CA ALA A 105 4.76 -9.65 -5.50
C ALA A 105 3.26 -9.57 -5.84
N GLY A 106 2.44 -10.41 -5.19
CA GLY A 106 1.00 -10.41 -5.41
C GLY A 106 0.31 -9.09 -5.02
N LEU A 107 0.78 -8.41 -3.97
CA LEU A 107 0.29 -7.07 -3.63
C LEU A 107 0.67 -6.03 -4.68
N ILE A 108 1.92 -6.04 -5.14
CA ILE A 108 2.43 -5.12 -6.16
C ILE A 108 1.66 -5.31 -7.48
N GLU A 109 1.45 -6.55 -7.92
CA GLU A 109 0.64 -6.85 -9.11
C GLU A 109 -0.82 -6.41 -8.96
N TYR A 110 -1.41 -6.61 -7.78
CA TYR A 110 -2.77 -6.19 -7.52
C TYR A 110 -2.91 -4.66 -7.52
N LEU A 111 -1.95 -3.93 -6.94
CA LEU A 111 -1.86 -2.46 -7.03
C LEU A 111 -1.70 -2.01 -8.49
N ALA A 112 -0.81 -2.66 -9.25
CA ALA A 112 -0.55 -2.38 -10.66
C ALA A 112 -1.78 -2.58 -11.54
N SER A 113 -2.66 -3.52 -11.17
CA SER A 113 -3.93 -3.76 -11.87
C SER A 113 -5.03 -2.73 -11.57
N GLY A 114 -4.75 -1.75 -10.71
CA GLY A 114 -5.77 -0.84 -10.22
C GLY A 114 -6.74 -1.49 -9.24
N LEU A 115 -6.29 -2.51 -8.50
CA LEU A 115 -7.10 -3.31 -7.57
C LEU A 115 -8.24 -4.05 -8.29
N HIS A 116 -7.94 -4.70 -9.42
CA HIS A 116 -8.93 -5.43 -10.22
C HIS A 116 -9.49 -6.64 -9.46
N PRO A 117 -10.82 -6.78 -9.26
CA PRO A 117 -11.40 -7.79 -8.36
C PRO A 117 -10.95 -9.23 -8.59
N GLU A 118 -10.78 -9.63 -9.86
CA GLU A 118 -10.37 -10.99 -10.25
C GLU A 118 -8.88 -11.28 -10.00
N ARG A 119 -8.06 -10.24 -9.85
CA ARG A 119 -6.61 -10.34 -9.60
C ARG A 119 -6.26 -10.26 -8.12
N ARG A 120 -7.27 -10.21 -7.24
CA ARG A 120 -7.04 -10.10 -5.79
C ARG A 120 -6.35 -11.36 -5.25
N PRO A 121 -5.20 -11.24 -4.57
CA PRO A 121 -4.55 -12.39 -3.93
C PRO A 121 -5.44 -13.02 -2.85
N ARG A 122 -5.39 -14.35 -2.72
CA ARG A 122 -6.31 -15.11 -1.85
C ARG A 122 -6.15 -14.80 -0.36
N TRP A 123 -4.96 -14.39 0.08
CA TRP A 123 -4.65 -14.03 1.46
C TRP A 123 -5.10 -12.61 1.86
N VAL A 124 -5.47 -11.76 0.89
CA VAL A 124 -5.98 -10.41 1.19
C VAL A 124 -7.34 -10.52 1.87
N LYS A 125 -7.41 -10.08 3.12
CA LYS A 125 -8.63 -10.07 3.93
C LYS A 125 -9.50 -8.88 3.54
N ARG A 126 -10.78 -9.14 3.23
CA ARG A 126 -11.76 -8.08 2.90
C ARG A 126 -12.23 -7.31 4.14
N ALA A 127 -12.29 -8.00 5.27
CA ALA A 127 -12.73 -7.46 6.55
C ALA A 127 -11.67 -7.77 7.59
N PHE A 128 -11.42 -6.80 8.46
CA PHE A 128 -10.48 -6.89 9.56
C PHE A 128 -10.90 -5.90 10.65
N PRO A 129 -10.65 -6.18 11.93
CA PRO A 129 -11.17 -5.41 13.06
C PRO A 129 -10.17 -4.33 13.50
N PHE A 130 -9.67 -3.52 12.58
CA PHE A 130 -8.68 -2.47 12.88
C PHE A 130 -9.10 -1.13 12.31
N ASP A 131 -8.89 -0.09 13.09
CA ASP A 131 -9.01 1.28 12.61
C ASP A 131 -7.84 1.61 11.70
N ILE A 132 -8.14 2.23 10.55
CA ILE A 132 -7.12 2.71 9.62
C ILE A 132 -6.74 4.14 10.04
N PRO A 133 -5.47 4.42 10.36
CA PRO A 133 -5.05 5.77 10.72
C PRO A 133 -5.25 6.69 9.52
N ARG A 134 -5.55 7.96 9.82
CA ARG A 134 -5.85 8.92 8.78
C ARG A 134 -4.63 9.17 7.89
#